data_AF-A0A382GB02-F1
#
_entry.id   AF-A0A382GB02-F1
#
_cell.length_a   1.000
_cell.length_b   1.000
_cell.length_c   1.000
_cell.angle_alpha   90.00
_cell.angle_beta   90.00
_cell.angle_gamma   90.00
#
_symmetry.space_group_name_H-M   'P 1'
#
loop_
_entity.id
_entity.type
_entity.pdbx_description
1 polymer ?
#
loop_
_entity_poly.entity_id
_entity_poly.type
_entity_poly.pdbx_seq_one_letter_code
_entity_poly.pdbx_strand_id
1 'polypeptide(L)' 'MGKIIGIDLGTTNSCVAVLEGGEPTVINSTEGGRTTP' A
#
# COMPACT_ATOMS: atom_id res chain seq x y z
N MET A 1 -3.95 17.51 -6.76
CA MET A 1 -4.58 16.89 -5.57
C MET A 1 -4.15 15.43 -5.54
N GLY A 2 -3.53 14.96 -4.45
CA GLY A 2 -3.00 13.58 -4.37
C GLY A 2 -4.10 12.53 -4.19
N LYS A 3 -3.80 11.26 -4.48
CA LYS A 3 -4.67 10.13 -4.12
C LYS A 3 -4.63 9.94 -2.58
N ILE A 4 -5.78 9.61 -1.98
CA ILE A 4 -5.82 9.13 -0.60
C ILE A 4 -5.28 7.69 -0.59
N ILE A 5 -4.46 7.38 0.41
CA ILE A 5 -3.85 6.05 0.58
C ILE A 5 -4.34 5.41 1.88
N GLY A 6 -4.46 4.08 1.87
CA GLY A 6 -4.59 3.26 3.07
C GLY A 6 -3.22 2.75 3.49
N ILE A 7 -2.90 2.86 4.78
CA ILE A 7 -1.67 2.34 5.36
C ILE A 7 -2.05 1.36 6.46
N ASP A 8 -1.59 0.12 6.32
CA ASP A 8 -1.55 -0.87 7.40
C ASP A 8 -0.17 -0.79 8.06
N LEU A 9 -0.15 -0.41 9.34
CA LEU A 9 1.08 -0.21 10.13
C LEU A 9 1.19 -1.33 11.17
N GLY A 10 1.53 -2.53 10.69
CA GLY A 10 1.75 -3.69 11.54
C GLY A 10 3.11 -3.66 12.24
N THR A 11 3.23 -4.40 13.34
CA THR A 11 4.47 -4.46 14.14
C THR A 11 5.64 -5.13 13.41
N THR A 12 5.37 -6.06 12.50
CA THR A 12 6.40 -6.82 11.75
C THR A 12 6.50 -6.42 10.30
N ASN A 13 5.39 -5.97 9.70
CA ASN A 13 5.33 -5.54 8.31
C ASN A 13 4.27 -4.46 8.18
N SER A 14 4.48 -3.57 7.22
CA SER A 14 3.56 -2.56 6.76
C SER A 14 3.17 -2.77 5.29
N CYS A 15 2.01 -2.26 4.91
CA CYS A 15 1.45 -2.36 3.57
C CYS A 15 0.76 -1.05 3.18
N VAL A 16 0.79 -0.69 1.88
CA VAL A 16 0.14 0.52 1.36
C VAL A 16 -0.76 0.16 0.19
N ALA A 17 -1.97 0.72 0.17
CA ALA A 17 -2.93 0.55 -0.91
C ALA A 17 -3.57 1.88 -1.35
N VAL A 18 -4.06 1.90 -2.58
CA VAL A 18 -4.86 2.97 -3.18
C VAL A 18 -6.14 2.41 -3.78
N LEU A 19 -7.15 3.26 -3.95
CA LEU A 19 -8.29 2.92 -4.80
C LEU A 19 -7.96 3.24 -6.26
N GLU A 20 -7.99 2.24 -7.13
CA GLU A 20 -7.83 2.37 -8.58
C GLU A 20 -9.08 1.83 -9.26
N GLY A 21 -9.77 2.67 -10.03
CA GLY A 21 -11.01 2.26 -10.72
C GLY A 21 -12.15 1.83 -9.77
N GLY A 22 -12.10 2.22 -8.49
CA GLY A 22 -13.05 1.78 -7.46
C GLY A 22 -12.61 0.54 -6.70
N GLU A 23 -11.51 -0.12 -7.10
CA GLU A 23 -11.01 -1.35 -6.48
C GLU A 23 -9.75 -1.08 -5.63
N PRO A 24 -9.62 -1.68 -4.44
CA PRO A 24 -8.40 -1.60 -3.63
C PRO A 24 -7.22 -2.29 -4.32
N THR A 25 -6.13 -1.56 -4.54
CA THR A 25 -4.91 -2.07 -5.16
C THR A 25 -3.72 -1.78 -4.25
N VAL A 26 -2.98 -2.84 -3.88
CA VAL A 26 -1.74 -2.75 -3.09
C VAL A 26 -0.60 -2.28 -3.99
N ILE A 27 0.21 -1.37 -3.47
CA ILE A 27 1.37 -0.80 -4.15
C ILE A 27 2.61 -1.65 -3.84
N ASN A 28 3.38 -1.99 -4.87
CA ASN A 28 4.69 -2.63 -4.67
C ASN A 28 5.69 -1.61 -4.11
N SER A 29 6.51 -2.04 -3.15
CA SER A 29 7.66 -1.27 -2.68
C SER A 29 8.74 -1.18 -3.76
N THR A 30 9.70 -0.28 -3.54
CA THR A 30 10.91 -0.17 -4.38
C THR A 30 11.76 -1.43 -4.39
N GLU A 31 11.57 -2.32 -3.40
CA GLU A 31 12.24 -3.62 -3.27
C GLU A 31 11.49 -4.73 -4.03
N GLY A 32 10.34 -4.42 -4.63
CA GLY A 32 9.53 -5.35 -5.43
C GLY A 32 8.54 -6.20 -4.62
N GLY A 33 8.51 -6.05 -3.30
CA GLY A 33 7.53 -6.71 -2.41
C GLY A 33 6.22 -5.93 -2.28
N ARG A 34 5.16 -6.59 -1.81
CA ARG A 34 3.86 -5.95 -1.50
C ARG A 34 3.75 -5.49 -0.04
N THR A 35 4.70 -5.89 0.78
CA THR A 35 4.85 -5.48 2.17
C THR A 35 6.29 -5.01 2.38
N THR A 36 6.47 -4.10 3.33
CA THR A 36 7.78 -3.67 3.81
C THR A 36 7.87 -4.09 5.27
N PRO A 37 8.98 -4.67 5.76
CA PRO A 37 9.17 -4.86 7.19
C PRO A 37 8.92 -3.57 8.00
#